data_AF-A0A060WWP4-F1
#
_entry.id   AF-A0A060WWP4-F1
#
_cell.length_a   1.000
_cell.length_b   1.000
_cell.length_c   1.000
_cell.angle_alpha   90.00
_cell.angle_beta   90.00
_cell.angle_gamma   90.00
#
_symmetry.space_group_name_H-M   'P 1'
#
loop_
_entity.id
_entity.type
_entity.pdbx_description
1 polymer ?
#
loop_
_entity_poly.entity_id
_entity_poly.type
_entity_poly.pdbx_seq_one_letter_code
_entity_poly.pdbx_strand_id
1 'polypeptide(L)'
;MSALLERKFSCLVESFVVVDCRYPYEYQGGHIKGALSLPNTDKAVDQLLSQRLKAHSPDKRLVLVLHCEFSSERAPRTCHLLRSVDRSMNEYPALHYPELYVLKGGYKDFYHSHQEHCEPQAYCPMHHEDHREELLRCRTHSRALAEERRRRHHIHTLVKL
;
A
#
# COMPACT_ATOMS: atom_id res chain seq x y z
N MET A 1 8.20 -7.42 -10.86
CA MET A 1 8.43 -6.03 -10.40
C MET A 1 9.50 -5.33 -11.23
N SER A 2 10.74 -5.82 -11.32
CA SER A 2 11.80 -5.14 -12.12
C SER A 2 11.39 -4.92 -13.58
N ALA A 3 10.81 -5.92 -14.26
CA ALA A 3 10.32 -5.76 -15.64
C ALA A 3 9.28 -4.63 -15.83
N LEU A 4 8.49 -4.35 -14.79
CA LEU A 4 7.50 -3.27 -14.79
C LEU A 4 8.17 -1.90 -14.55
N LEU A 5 9.20 -1.85 -13.69
CA LEU A 5 10.07 -0.68 -13.52
C LEU A 5 10.87 -0.36 -14.80
N GLU A 6 11.35 -1.39 -15.50
CA GLU A 6 12.06 -1.32 -16.79
C GLU A 6 11.13 -1.04 -17.99
N ARG A 7 9.84 -0.79 -17.73
CA ARG A 7 8.83 -0.47 -18.76
C ARG A 7 8.67 -1.52 -19.86
N LYS A 8 8.98 -2.80 -19.58
CA LYS A 8 8.80 -3.92 -20.54
C LYS A 8 7.33 -4.17 -20.92
N PHE A 9 6.38 -3.60 -20.19
CA PHE A 9 4.93 -3.72 -20.44
C PHE A 9 4.27 -2.43 -20.94
N SER A 10 5.03 -1.47 -21.47
CA SER A 10 4.54 -0.14 -21.90
C SER A 10 3.43 -0.16 -22.97
N CYS A 11 3.28 -1.28 -23.69
CA CYS A 11 2.19 -1.53 -24.62
C CYS A 11 0.84 -1.82 -23.92
N LEU A 12 0.85 -2.34 -22.69
CA LEU A 12 -0.34 -2.79 -21.95
C LEU A 12 -0.62 -1.98 -20.67
N VAL A 13 0.44 -1.50 -20.02
CA VAL A 13 0.40 -0.76 -18.77
C VAL A 13 0.96 0.63 -19.06
N GLU A 14 0.12 1.65 -18.95
CA GLU A 14 0.56 3.03 -19.14
C GLU A 14 1.28 3.54 -17.90
N SER A 15 0.70 3.26 -16.74
CA SER A 15 1.18 3.75 -15.47
C SER A 15 0.98 2.70 -14.38
N PHE A 16 1.80 2.80 -13.35
CA PHE A 16 1.68 1.98 -12.17
C PHE A 16 2.01 2.80 -10.93
N VAL A 17 1.48 2.37 -9.79
CA VAL A 17 1.77 2.97 -8.49
C VAL A 17 2.25 1.88 -7.56
N VAL A 18 3.43 2.08 -7.00
CA VAL A 18 3.97 1.20 -5.95
C VAL A 18 3.56 1.78 -4.61
N VAL A 19 2.95 0.97 -3.75
CA VAL A 19 2.47 1.41 -2.43
C VAL A 19 3.25 0.65 -1.36
N ASP A 20 4.04 1.38 -0.58
CA ASP A 20 4.77 0.85 0.56
C ASP A 20 3.92 0.99 1.82
N CYS A 21 3.47 -0.15 2.36
CA CYS A 21 2.62 -0.25 3.54
C CYS A 21 3.40 -0.37 4.85
N ARG A 22 4.72 -0.16 4.84
CA ARG A 22 5.57 -0.17 6.05
C ARG A 22 5.40 1.08 6.89
N TYR A 23 6.02 1.11 8.07
CA TYR A 23 6.05 2.32 8.89
C TYR A 23 6.99 3.38 8.29
N PRO A 24 6.81 4.66 8.64
CA PRO A 24 7.58 5.76 8.06
C PRO A 24 9.10 5.59 8.19
N TYR A 25 9.61 5.11 9.34
CA TYR A 25 11.05 4.92 9.54
C TYR A 25 11.61 3.80 8.64
N GLU A 26 10.85 2.71 8.41
CA GLU A 26 11.25 1.63 7.50
C GLU A 26 11.34 2.14 6.05
N TYR A 27 10.39 3.00 5.65
CA TYR A 27 10.37 3.61 4.31
C TYR A 27 11.52 4.60 4.14
N GLN A 28 11.75 5.48 5.11
CA GLN A 28 12.83 6.47 5.09
C GLN A 28 14.21 5.80 5.10
N GLY A 29 14.36 4.66 5.79
CA GLY A 29 15.58 3.85 5.79
C GLY A 29 15.81 3.04 4.51
N GLY A 30 14.96 3.18 3.49
CA GLY A 30 15.11 2.55 2.18
C GLY A 30 13.77 2.05 1.65
N HIS A 31 13.39 2.48 0.45
CA HIS A 31 12.18 2.06 -0.24
C HIS A 31 12.43 1.86 -1.75
N ILE A 32 11.44 1.33 -2.47
CA ILE A 32 11.50 1.20 -3.94
C ILE A 32 11.36 2.61 -4.53
N LYS A 33 12.19 2.96 -5.51
CA LYS A 33 12.19 4.29 -6.14
C LYS A 33 10.79 4.67 -6.64
N GLY A 34 10.34 5.86 -6.24
CA GLY A 34 9.01 6.37 -6.60
C GLY A 34 7.82 5.66 -5.94
N ALA A 35 8.04 4.82 -4.93
CA ALA A 35 6.94 4.25 -4.15
C ALA A 35 6.23 5.32 -3.31
N LEU A 36 4.93 5.16 -3.11
CA LEU A 36 4.14 5.98 -2.21
C LEU A 36 4.11 5.33 -0.82
N SER A 37 4.58 6.04 0.20
CA SER A 37 4.40 5.61 1.58
C SER A 37 2.94 5.75 2.00
N LEU A 38 2.29 4.64 2.35
CA LEU A 38 0.89 4.62 2.75
C LEU A 38 0.71 3.82 4.05
N PRO A 39 0.58 4.50 5.21
CA PRO A 39 0.33 3.82 6.47
C PRO A 39 -1.04 3.13 6.44
N ASN A 40 -1.14 1.91 6.97
CA ASN A 40 -2.36 1.10 6.96
C ASN A 40 -3.50 1.72 7.82
N THR A 41 -4.17 2.73 7.27
CA THR A 41 -5.23 3.52 7.91
C THR A 41 -6.33 3.82 6.89
N ASP A 42 -7.58 3.98 7.35
CA ASP A 42 -8.71 4.38 6.49
C ASP A 42 -8.38 5.66 5.72
N LYS A 43 -7.92 6.69 6.44
CA LYS A 43 -7.62 8.01 5.87
C LYS A 43 -6.60 7.94 4.73
N ALA A 44 -5.54 7.13 4.88
CA ALA A 44 -4.52 7.01 3.85
C ALA A 44 -5.05 6.31 2.58
N VAL A 45 -5.94 5.32 2.75
CA VAL A 45 -6.65 4.67 1.64
C VAL A 45 -7.62 5.64 0.96
N ASP A 46 -8.39 6.40 1.74
CA ASP A 46 -9.30 7.42 1.23
C ASP A 46 -8.55 8.49 0.44
N GLN A 47 -7.37 8.91 0.91
CA GLN A 47 -6.49 9.85 0.22
C GLN A 47 -6.04 9.29 -1.15
N LEU A 48 -5.60 8.03 -1.21
CA LEU A 48 -5.22 7.40 -2.48
C LEU A 48 -6.39 7.27 -3.46
N LEU A 49 -7.59 6.94 -2.98
CA LEU A 49 -8.80 6.88 -3.81
C LEU A 49 -9.26 8.26 -4.27
N SER A 50 -9.06 9.29 -3.45
CA SER A 50 -9.40 10.68 -3.77
C SER A 50 -8.54 11.26 -4.89
N GLN A 51 -7.33 10.73 -5.11
CA GLN A 51 -6.48 11.13 -6.24
C GLN A 51 -7.07 10.73 -7.60
N ARG A 52 -8.00 9.76 -7.64
CA ARG A 52 -8.68 9.29 -8.85
C ARG A 52 -7.71 9.03 -10.02
N LEU A 53 -6.58 8.38 -9.70
CA LEU A 53 -5.56 8.08 -10.70
C LEU A 53 -6.15 7.19 -11.78
N LYS A 54 -5.87 7.49 -13.05
CA LYS A 54 -6.32 6.72 -14.21
C LYS A 54 -5.23 6.68 -15.28
N ALA A 55 -5.27 5.66 -16.13
CA ALA A 55 -4.55 5.73 -17.40
C ALA A 55 -5.23 6.79 -18.29
N HIS A 56 -4.43 7.54 -19.04
CA HIS A 56 -4.95 8.54 -19.99
C HIS A 56 -5.50 7.85 -21.23
N SER A 57 -4.86 6.76 -21.65
CA SER A 57 -5.29 5.98 -22.81
C SER A 57 -6.34 4.95 -22.37
N PRO A 58 -7.52 4.90 -23.02
CA PRO A 58 -8.59 3.98 -22.63
C PRO A 58 -8.20 2.50 -22.78
N ASP A 59 -7.28 2.20 -23.69
CA ASP A 59 -6.80 0.83 -23.96
C ASP A 59 -5.67 0.39 -23.03
N LYS A 60 -5.15 1.31 -22.20
CA LYS A 60 -4.04 1.02 -21.30
C LYS A 60 -4.47 1.05 -19.85
N ARG A 61 -3.69 0.34 -19.03
CA ARG A 61 -4.06 0.07 -17.65
C ARG A 61 -3.20 0.86 -16.68
N LEU A 62 -3.83 1.27 -15.58
CA LEU A 62 -3.16 1.68 -14.35
C LEU A 62 -3.11 0.48 -13.40
N VAL A 63 -1.93 0.16 -12.89
CA VAL A 63 -1.72 -0.98 -11.98
C VAL A 63 -1.23 -0.50 -10.61
N LEU A 64 -1.83 -1.00 -9.53
CA LEU A 64 -1.32 -0.74 -8.17
C LEU A 64 -0.60 -1.99 -7.64
N VAL A 65 0.63 -1.80 -7.16
CA VAL A 65 1.45 -2.86 -6.57
C VAL A 65 1.72 -2.50 -5.11
N LEU A 66 1.13 -3.25 -4.18
CA LEU A 66 1.31 -3.05 -2.76
C LEU A 66 2.40 -3.97 -2.21
N HIS A 67 3.19 -3.48 -1.26
CA HIS A 67 4.17 -4.30 -0.55
C HIS A 67 4.36 -3.83 0.88
N CYS A 68 4.95 -4.68 1.72
CA CYS A 68 5.50 -4.25 2.99
C CYS A 68 6.92 -4.81 3.16
N GLU A 69 7.36 -5.14 4.36
CA GLU A 69 8.69 -5.75 4.57
C GLU A 69 8.77 -7.15 3.96
N PHE A 70 7.79 -8.01 4.26
CA PHE A 70 7.69 -9.39 3.77
C PHE A 70 6.46 -9.62 2.89
N SER A 71 5.57 -8.63 2.79
CA SER A 71 4.26 -8.72 2.11
C SER A 71 3.33 -9.85 2.60
N SER A 72 3.50 -10.32 3.84
CA SER A 72 2.65 -11.35 4.44
C SER A 72 1.39 -10.79 5.11
N GLU A 73 1.50 -9.67 5.81
CA GLU A 73 0.42 -9.15 6.67
C GLU A 73 -0.06 -7.76 6.25
N ARG A 74 0.83 -6.77 6.36
CA ARG A 74 0.46 -5.35 6.19
C ARG A 74 -0.04 -5.05 4.77
N ALA A 75 0.65 -5.53 3.74
CA ALA A 75 0.27 -5.27 2.35
C ALA A 75 -1.03 -5.99 1.92
N PRO A 76 -1.24 -7.30 2.18
CA PRO A 76 -2.52 -7.94 1.92
C PRO A 76 -3.69 -7.24 2.63
N ARG A 77 -3.49 -6.86 3.91
CA ARG A 77 -4.52 -6.15 4.68
C ARG A 77 -4.87 -4.79 4.05
N THR A 78 -3.88 -3.99 3.65
CA THR A 78 -4.11 -2.73 2.95
C THR A 78 -4.79 -2.96 1.60
N CYS A 79 -4.41 -4.01 0.87
CA CYS A 79 -5.01 -4.37 -0.42
C CYS A 79 -6.52 -4.68 -0.29
N HIS A 80 -6.89 -5.47 0.72
CA HIS A 80 -8.30 -5.76 1.02
C HIS A 80 -9.07 -4.51 1.43
N LEU A 81 -8.46 -3.66 2.29
CA LEU A 81 -9.06 -2.40 2.70
C LEU A 81 -9.32 -1.49 1.50
N LEU A 82 -8.32 -1.27 0.65
CA LEU A 82 -8.42 -0.46 -0.56
C LEU A 82 -9.55 -0.95 -1.46
N ARG A 83 -9.62 -2.26 -1.72
CA ARG A 83 -10.70 -2.85 -2.53
C ARG A 83 -12.07 -2.69 -1.88
N SER A 84 -12.17 -2.86 -0.56
CA SER A 84 -13.43 -2.70 0.18
C SER A 84 -13.95 -1.27 0.09
N VAL A 85 -13.07 -0.27 0.28
CA VAL A 85 -13.44 1.14 0.18
C VAL A 85 -13.81 1.50 -1.25
N ASP A 86 -13.00 1.09 -2.24
CA ASP A 86 -13.29 1.32 -3.67
C ASP A 86 -14.66 0.73 -4.07
N ARG A 87 -14.98 -0.48 -3.60
CA ARG A 87 -16.32 -1.08 -3.83
C ARG A 87 -17.44 -0.31 -3.16
N SER A 88 -17.25 0.20 -1.93
CA SER A 88 -18.28 0.98 -1.26
C SER A 88 -18.61 2.30 -1.94
N MET A 89 -17.68 2.80 -2.78
CA MET A 89 -17.81 4.06 -3.50
C MET A 89 -18.36 3.91 -4.93
N ASN A 90 -18.54 2.68 -5.41
CA ASN A 90 -18.91 2.41 -6.80
C ASN A 90 -20.08 1.44 -6.90
N GLU A 91 -20.86 1.59 -7.97
CA GLU A 91 -21.90 0.63 -8.33
C GLU A 91 -21.27 -0.61 -8.99
N TYR A 92 -21.71 -1.80 -8.59
CA TYR A 92 -21.17 -3.05 -9.13
C TYR A 92 -21.45 -3.16 -10.65
N PRO A 93 -20.48 -3.55 -11.50
CA PRO A 93 -19.15 -4.08 -11.19
C PRO A 93 -18.00 -3.04 -11.23
N ALA A 94 -18.28 -1.75 -11.30
CA ALA A 94 -17.26 -0.70 -11.46
C ALA A 94 -16.27 -0.62 -10.28
N LEU A 95 -15.04 -0.20 -10.60
CA LEU A 95 -13.92 0.03 -9.68
C LEU A 95 -13.05 1.18 -10.20
N HIS A 96 -12.43 1.94 -9.30
CA HIS A 96 -11.36 2.87 -9.69
C HIS A 96 -10.06 2.13 -9.98
N TYR A 97 -9.73 1.15 -9.15
CA TYR A 97 -8.49 0.39 -9.23
C TYR A 97 -8.79 -1.10 -9.42
N PRO A 98 -9.12 -1.52 -10.65
CA PRO A 98 -9.47 -2.91 -10.95
C PRO A 98 -8.27 -3.87 -10.79
N GLU A 99 -7.07 -3.42 -11.14
CA GLU A 99 -5.84 -4.24 -11.07
C GLU A 99 -4.98 -3.89 -9.85
N LEU A 100 -5.05 -4.76 -8.83
CA LEU A 100 -4.24 -4.69 -7.61
C LEU A 100 -3.37 -5.94 -7.49
N TYR A 101 -2.10 -5.76 -7.13
CA TYR A 101 -1.16 -6.86 -6.87
C TYR A 101 -0.44 -6.66 -5.55
N VAL A 102 -0.02 -7.78 -4.93
CA VAL A 102 0.88 -7.78 -3.78
C VAL A 102 2.24 -8.31 -4.21
N LEU A 103 3.30 -7.56 -3.92
CA LEU A 103 4.67 -7.97 -4.25
C LEU A 103 5.12 -9.08 -3.29
N LYS A 104 5.16 -10.32 -3.78
CA LYS A 104 5.67 -11.47 -3.03
C LYS A 104 7.10 -11.22 -2.52
N GLY A 105 7.37 -11.57 -1.27
CA GLY A 105 8.67 -11.38 -0.62
C GLY A 105 8.91 -9.97 -0.06
N GLY A 106 8.07 -9.02 -0.44
CA GLY A 106 8.12 -7.64 0.04
C GLY A 106 9.41 -6.92 -0.29
N TYR A 107 9.66 -5.84 0.45
CA TYR A 107 10.84 -5.01 0.27
C TYR A 107 12.13 -5.75 0.61
N LYS A 108 12.09 -6.68 1.57
CA LYS A 108 13.26 -7.48 1.94
C LYS A 108 13.82 -8.22 0.72
N ASP A 109 13.01 -9.07 0.09
CA ASP A 109 13.50 -9.88 -1.04
C ASP A 109 13.79 -9.02 -2.27
N PHE A 110 12.99 -7.96 -2.48
CA PHE A 110 13.21 -7.01 -3.57
C PHE A 110 14.54 -6.29 -3.44
N TYR A 111 14.85 -5.74 -2.27
CA TYR A 111 16.11 -5.05 -1.99
C TYR A 111 17.30 -5.95 -2.26
N HIS A 112 17.32 -7.19 -1.75
CA HIS A 112 18.44 -8.12 -1.97
C HIS A 112 18.69 -8.42 -3.45
N SER A 113 17.65 -8.38 -4.28
CA SER A 113 17.74 -8.74 -5.69
C SER A 113 17.92 -7.53 -6.63
N HIS A 114 17.50 -6.33 -6.22
CA HIS A 114 17.38 -5.14 -7.07
C HIS A 114 17.70 -3.84 -6.30
N GLN A 115 18.87 -3.78 -5.67
CA GLN A 115 19.28 -2.62 -4.84
C GLN A 115 19.33 -1.32 -5.64
N GLU A 116 19.68 -1.40 -6.93
CA GLU A 116 19.76 -0.27 -7.86
C GLU A 116 18.40 0.44 -8.05
N HIS A 117 17.30 -0.26 -7.76
CA HIS A 117 15.93 0.27 -7.82
C HIS A 117 15.42 0.79 -6.47
N CYS A 118 16.30 0.97 -5.48
CA CYS A 118 15.95 1.43 -4.14
C CYS A 118 16.55 2.81 -3.81
N GLU A 119 15.87 3.59 -2.97
CA GLU A 119 16.35 4.87 -2.45
C GLU A 119 15.92 5.10 -0.97
N PRO A 120 16.84 5.44 -0.05
CA PRO A 120 18.28 5.15 -0.16
C PRO A 120 18.52 3.65 -0.45
N GLN A 121 19.73 3.30 -0.92
CA GLN A 121 20.11 1.89 -1.15
C GLN A 121 20.41 1.16 0.17
N ALA A 122 19.46 1.18 1.08
CA ALA A 122 19.53 0.58 2.40
C ALA A 122 18.25 -0.21 2.69
N TYR A 123 18.29 -1.03 3.72
CA TYR A 123 17.13 -1.76 4.22
C TYR A 123 17.03 -1.56 5.73
N CYS A 124 15.98 -0.85 6.15
CA CYS A 124 15.62 -0.72 7.56
C CYS A 124 14.48 -1.71 7.90
N PRO A 125 14.75 -2.75 8.72
CA PRO A 125 13.74 -3.69 9.16
C PRO A 125 12.78 -3.08 10.19
N MET A 126 11.59 -3.66 10.33
CA MET A 126 10.61 -3.17 11.31
C MET A 126 11.16 -3.22 12.74
N HIS A 127 11.97 -4.22 13.07
CA HIS A 127 12.56 -4.41 14.40
C HIS A 127 14.01 -3.89 14.50
N HIS A 128 14.31 -2.76 13.87
CA HIS A 128 15.61 -2.11 14.00
C HIS A 128 15.83 -1.56 15.42
N GLU A 129 17.06 -1.66 15.94
CA GLU A 129 17.37 -1.30 17.34
C GLU A 129 17.16 0.20 17.60
N ASP A 130 17.59 1.04 16.65
CA ASP A 130 17.50 2.50 16.77
C ASP A 130 16.06 3.03 16.67
N HIS A 131 15.11 2.22 16.20
CA HIS A 131 13.73 2.65 15.91
C HIS A 131 12.69 2.03 16.86
N ARG A 132 13.12 1.50 18.01
CA ARG A 132 12.23 0.86 19.00
C ARG A 132 11.11 1.80 19.47
N GLU A 133 11.43 3.06 19.76
CA GLU A 133 10.43 4.04 20.18
C GLU A 133 9.42 4.37 19.09
N GLU A 134 9.88 4.53 17.85
CA GLU A 134 9.01 4.81 16.70
C GLU A 134 8.09 3.64 16.39
N LEU A 135 8.59 2.40 16.48
CA LEU A 135 7.78 1.20 16.38
C LEU A 135 6.67 1.18 17.44
N LEU A 136 7.00 1.51 18.70
CA LEU A 136 6.02 1.59 19.77
C LEU A 136 4.93 2.64 19.48
N ARG A 137 5.32 3.85 19.04
CA ARG A 137 4.39 4.91 18.64
C ARG A 137 3.48 4.50 17.48
N CYS A 138 4.05 3.83 16.48
CA CYS A 138 3.27 3.35 15.34
C CYS A 138 2.25 2.29 15.77
N ARG A 139 2.65 1.34 16.62
CA ARG A 139 1.77 0.28 17.14
C ARG A 139 0.64 0.83 18.00
N THR A 140 0.92 1.77 18.91
CA THR A 140 -0.11 2.39 19.75
C THR A 140 -1.11 3.16 18.90
N HIS A 141 -0.64 3.94 17.93
CA HIS A 141 -1.50 4.66 16.99
C HIS A 141 -2.35 3.72 16.13
N SER A 142 -1.75 2.68 15.53
CA SER A 142 -2.50 1.67 14.76
C SER A 142 -3.54 0.95 15.59
N ARG A 143 -3.27 0.66 16.87
CA ARG A 143 -4.22 0.03 17.78
C ARG A 143 -5.42 0.94 18.07
N ALA A 144 -5.16 2.21 18.39
CA ALA A 144 -6.21 3.20 18.63
C ALA A 144 -7.13 3.35 17.40
N LEU A 145 -6.57 3.44 16.19
CA LEU A 145 -7.34 3.51 14.95
C LEU A 145 -8.17 2.24 14.70
N ALA A 146 -7.62 1.06 15.01
CA ALA A 146 -8.34 -0.20 14.87
C ALA A 146 -9.53 -0.30 15.83
N GLU A 147 -9.37 0.19 17.07
CA GLU A 147 -10.46 0.29 18.06
C GLU A 147 -11.55 1.26 17.61
N GLU A 148 -11.16 2.44 17.11
CA GLU A 148 -12.10 3.41 16.56
C GLU A 148 -12.88 2.84 15.38
N ARG A 149 -12.23 2.10 14.46
CA ARG A 149 -12.92 1.44 13.35
C ARG A 149 -13.92 0.40 13.84
N ARG A 150 -13.56 -0.43 14.84
CA ARG A 150 -14.48 -1.41 15.44
C ARG A 150 -15.70 -0.73 16.07
N ARG A 151 -15.49 0.37 16.81
CA ARG A 151 -16.59 1.15 17.40
C ARG A 151 -17.52 1.71 16.32
N ARG A 152 -16.98 2.32 15.26
CA ARG A 152 -17.76 2.85 14.14
C ARG A 152 -18.59 1.74 13.46
N HIS A 153 -17.99 0.58 13.23
CA HIS A 153 -18.69 -0.56 12.64
C HIS A 153 -19.82 -1.08 13.55
N HIS A 154 -19.59 -1.16 14.86
CA HIS A 154 -20.61 -1.56 15.83
C HIS A 154 -21.80 -0.58 15.85
N ILE A 155 -21.53 0.72 15.92
CA ILE A 155 -22.57 1.76 15.88
C ILE A 155 -23.38 1.67 14.58
N HIS A 156 -22.71 1.58 13.43
CA HIS A 156 -23.40 1.46 12.14
C HIS A 156 -24.27 0.20 12.05
N THR A 157 -23.87 -0.90 12.69
CA THR A 157 -24.67 -2.13 12.74
C THR A 157 -25.92 -1.95 13.59
N LEU A 158 -25.81 -1.24 14.73
CA LEU A 158 -26.95 -0.96 15.61
C LEU A 158 -27.97 0.00 14.99
N VAL A 159 -27.51 1.01 14.23
CA VAL A 159 -28.39 2.00 13.57
C VAL A 159 -29.14 1.42 12.36
N LYS A 160 -28.71 0.26 11.85
CA LYS A 160 -29.37 -0.45 10.74
C LYS A 160 -30.40 -1.49 11.19
N LEU A 161 -30.61 -1.64 12.50
CA LEU A 161 -31.71 -2.42 13.10
C LEU A 161 -32.88 -1.49 13.43
#